data_AF-G7QCA8-F1
#
_entry.id   AF-G7QCA8-F1
#
_cell.length_a   1.000
_cell.length_b   1.000
_cell.length_c   1.000
_cell.angle_alpha   90.00
_cell.angle_beta   90.00
_cell.angle_gamma   90.00
#
_symmetry.space_group_name_H-M   'P 1'
#
loop_
_entity.id
_entity.type
_entity.pdbx_description
1 polymer ?
#
loop_
_entity_poly.entity_id
_entity_poly.type
_entity_poly.pdbx_seq_one_letter_code
_entity_poly.pdbx_strand_id
1 'polypeptide(L)' 'MSKQSEAKEQQGYEPKPRPATCRTCAHYKSDITEEKGAFGGTWVKETNCRCSIGGFAVKKAARCKLHEYRIEA' A
#
# COMPACT_ATOMS: atom_id res chain seq x y z
N MET A 1 12.46 23.57 -20.92
CA MET A 1 11.60 22.37 -20.80
C MET A 1 11.79 21.54 -22.06
N SER A 2 11.89 20.21 -21.95
CA SER A 2 11.97 19.36 -23.16
C SER A 2 10.57 18.96 -23.58
N LYS A 3 10.37 18.64 -24.87
CA LYS A 3 9.09 18.11 -25.36
C LYS A 3 8.64 16.86 -24.57
N GLN A 4 9.59 16.09 -24.05
CA GLN A 4 9.29 14.92 -23.22
C GLN A 4 8.81 15.28 -21.82
N SER A 5 9.34 16.34 -21.19
CA SER A 5 8.86 16.77 -19.87
C SER A 5 7.44 17.34 -19.94
N GLU A 6 7.14 18.12 -20.98
CA GLU A 6 5.81 18.69 -21.20
C GLU A 6 4.76 17.60 -21.48
N ALA A 7 5.10 16.60 -22.31
CA ALA A 7 4.21 15.48 -22.57
C ALA A 7 3.93 14.64 -21.31
N LYS A 8 4.94 14.43 -20.46
CA LYS A 8 4.78 13.71 -19.19
C LYS A 8 3.86 14.46 -18.24
N GLU A 9 4.04 15.78 -18.13
CA GLU A 9 3.19 16.63 -17.29
C GLU A 9 1.73 16.62 -17.79
N GLN A 10 1.52 16.81 -19.09
CA GLN A 10 0.18 16.79 -19.69
C GLN A 10 -0.53 15.44 -19.53
N GLN A 11 0.21 14.33 -19.55
CA GLN A 11 -0.34 12.98 -19.36
C GLN A 11 -0.54 12.63 -17.88
N GLY A 12 -0.12 13.48 -16.94
CA GLY A 12 -0.10 13.15 -15.53
C GLY A 12 0.80 11.94 -15.23
N TYR A 13 1.91 11.80 -15.96
CA TYR A 13 2.84 10.69 -15.79
C TYR A 13 3.37 10.65 -14.35
N GLU A 14 2.99 9.60 -13.62
CA GLU A 14 3.45 9.36 -12.27
C GLU A 14 4.63 8.38 -12.31
N PRO A 15 5.89 8.83 -12.11
CA PRO A 15 7.06 7.94 -12.17
C PRO A 15 7.06 6.89 -11.06
N LYS A 16 6.30 7.12 -10.00
CA LYS A 16 6.15 6.23 -8.85
C LYS A 16 4.65 6.06 -8.55
N PRO A 17 3.92 5.36 -9.43
CA PRO A 17 2.47 5.26 -9.29
C PRO A 17 2.13 4.58 -7.97
N ARG A 18 1.17 5.14 -7.24
CA ARG A 18 0.65 4.49 -6.04
C ARG A 18 -0.39 3.43 -6.44
N PRO A 19 -0.08 2.12 -6.34
CA PRO A 19 -1.00 1.10 -6.84
C PRO A 19 -2.24 1.02 -5.95
N ALA A 20 -3.44 1.03 -6.55
CA ALA A 20 -4.72 0.82 -5.85
C ALA A 20 -4.83 -0.64 -5.36
N THR A 21 -4.36 -0.89 -4.14
CA THR A 21 -4.31 -2.22 -3.53
C THR A 21 -4.78 -2.17 -2.08
N CYS A 22 -5.09 -3.30 -1.47
CA CYS A 22 -5.45 -3.37 -0.05
C CYS A 22 -4.37 -2.71 0.81
N ARG A 23 -3.09 -2.89 0.51
CA ARG A 23 -2.00 -2.22 1.26
C ARG A 23 -2.09 -0.70 1.28
N THR A 24 -2.58 -0.08 0.19
CA THR A 24 -2.73 1.38 0.05
C THR A 24 -4.15 1.85 0.38
N CYS A 25 -5.02 0.95 0.82
CA CYS A 25 -6.42 1.25 1.14
C CYS A 25 -6.56 1.80 2.56
N ALA A 26 -7.41 2.81 2.77
CA ALA A 26 -7.78 3.37 4.06
C ALA A 26 -8.46 2.35 4.99
N HIS A 27 -9.11 1.32 4.40
CA HIS A 27 -9.83 0.28 5.13
C HIS A 27 -8.97 -0.93 5.52
N TYR A 28 -7.68 -0.91 5.19
CA TYR A 28 -6.79 -2.01 5.50
C TYR A 28 -6.34 -1.97 6.96
N LYS A 29 -6.47 -3.10 7.64
CA LYS A 29 -5.99 -3.31 9.00
C LYS A 29 -4.98 -4.45 9.03
N SER A 30 -3.93 -4.27 9.80
CA SER A 30 -2.88 -5.25 10.02
C SER A 30 -2.20 -4.97 11.34
N ASP A 31 -1.71 -6.01 11.99
CA ASP A 31 -0.88 -5.90 13.18
C ASP A 31 0.58 -5.99 12.77
N ILE A 32 1.40 -5.06 13.25
CA ILE A 32 2.83 -5.00 12.96
C ILE A 32 3.58 -5.27 14.25
N THR A 33 4.43 -6.29 14.25
CA THR A 33 5.25 -6.69 15.40
C THR A 33 6.72 -6.76 14.99
N GLU A 34 7.61 -6.18 15.79
CA GLU A 34 9.05 -6.35 15.64
C GLU A 34 9.50 -7.61 16.39
N GLU A 35 10.05 -8.58 15.67
CA GLU A 35 10.59 -9.80 16.24
C GLU A 35 12.12 -9.80 16.14
N LYS A 36 12.79 -10.34 17.17
CA LYS A 36 14.25 -10.56 17.12
C LYS A 36 14.54 -11.79 16.26
N GLY A 37 15.33 -11.60 15.22
CA GLY A 37 15.85 -12.67 14.38
C GLY A 37 16.93 -13.47 15.09
N ALA A 38 17.09 -14.73 14.68
CA ALA A 38 18.04 -15.68 15.28
C ALA A 38 19.51 -15.22 15.21
N PHE A 39 19.85 -14.31 14.30
CA PHE A 39 21.21 -13.79 14.08
C PHE A 39 21.42 -12.37 14.65
N GLY A 40 20.58 -11.96 15.61
CA GLY A 40 20.75 -10.68 16.32
C GLY A 40 20.17 -9.44 15.62
N GLY A 41 19.58 -9.58 14.43
CA GLY A 41 18.81 -8.51 13.77
C GLY A 41 17.35 -8.45 14.25
N THR A 42 16.64 -7.35 14.00
CA THR A 42 15.18 -7.28 14.16
C THR A 42 14.51 -7.36 12.78
N TRP A 43 13.34 -8.00 12.71
CA TRP A 43 12.52 -8.01 11.50
C TRP A 43 11.07 -7.67 11.83
N VAL A 44 10.44 -6.95 10.91
CA VAL A 44 9.05 -6.51 11.04
C VAL A 44 8.15 -7.58 10.44
N LYS A 45 7.32 -8.17 11.29
CA LYS A 45 6.29 -9.12 10.89
C LYS A 45 4.94 -8.41 10.85
N GLU A 46 4.27 -8.53 9.71
CA GLU A 46 2.91 -8.03 9.55
C GLU A 46 1.94 -9.21 9.53
N THR A 47 0.96 -9.20 10.43
CA THR A 47 -0.05 -10.26 10.58
C THR A 47 -1.46 -9.66 10.59
N ASN A 48 -2.49 -10.51 10.64
CA ASN A 48 -3.90 -10.10 10.70
C ASN A 48 -4.34 -9.10 9.60
N CYS A 49 -3.82 -9.28 8.38
CA CYS A 49 -4.16 -8.45 7.23
C CYS A 49 -5.65 -8.63 6.85
N ARG A 50 -6.52 -7.69 7.23
CA ARG A 50 -7.98 -7.76 7.03
C ARG A 50 -8.57 -6.48 6.47
N CYS A 51 -9.73 -6.61 5.84
CA CYS A 51 -10.56 -5.48 5.41
C CYS A 51 -11.50 -5.05 6.55
N SER A 52 -11.53 -3.77 6.90
CA SER A 52 -12.44 -3.26 7.95
C SER A 52 -13.91 -3.23 7.53
N ILE A 53 -14.19 -3.13 6.22
CA ILE A 53 -15.57 -3.15 5.69
C ILE A 53 -16.13 -4.56 5.73
N GLY A 54 -15.38 -5.53 5.19
CA GLY A 54 -15.86 -6.90 5.01
C GLY A 54 -15.49 -7.88 6.12
N GLY A 55 -14.58 -7.52 7.01
CA GLY A 55 -14.11 -8.37 8.12
C GLY A 55 -13.25 -9.57 7.72
N PHE A 56 -13.03 -9.81 6.42
CA PHE A 56 -12.29 -10.96 5.89
C PHE A 56 -10.79 -10.67 5.71
N ALA A 57 -10.00 -11.76 5.65
CA ALA A 57 -8.58 -11.71 5.37
C ALA A 57 -8.29 -11.33 3.91
N VAL A 58 -7.31 -10.46 3.70
CA VAL A 58 -6.98 -9.92 2.36
C VAL A 58 -5.54 -10.17 1.97
N LYS A 59 -5.30 -10.32 0.67
CA LYS A 59 -3.95 -10.23 0.10
C LYS A 59 -3.60 -8.75 -0.10
N LYS A 60 -2.37 -8.36 0.24
CA LYS A 60 -1.90 -6.96 0.13
C LYS A 60 -2.02 -6.39 -1.29
N ALA A 61 -1.81 -7.21 -2.31
CA ALA A 61 -1.86 -6.84 -3.72
C ALA A 61 -3.27 -6.88 -4.34
N ALA A 62 -4.29 -7.36 -3.60
CA ALA A 62 -5.67 -7.38 -4.10
C ALA A 62 -6.29 -5.97 -4.05
N ARG A 63 -7.43 -5.77 -4.72
CA ARG A 63 -8.24 -4.55 -4.61
C ARG A 63 -9.72 -4.88 -4.68
N CYS A 64 -10.56 -3.99 -4.14
CA CYS A 64 -12.01 -4.04 -4.29
C CYS A 64 -12.54 -2.74 -4.91
N LYS A 65 -13.84 -2.71 -5.21
CA LYS A 65 -14.50 -1.51 -5.77
C LYS A 65 -14.65 -0.37 -4.76
N LEU A 66 -14.58 -0.67 -3.46
CA LEU A 66 -14.65 0.29 -2.36
C LEU A 66 -13.25 0.70 -1.88
N HIS A 67 -12.26 0.68 -2.77
CA HIS A 67 -10.91 1.10 -2.43
C HIS A 67 -10.87 2.62 -2.27
N GLU A 68 -10.32 3.07 -1.15
CA GLU A 68 -10.04 4.47 -0.88
C GLU A 68 -8.56 4.59 -0.53
N TYR A 69 -7.82 5.49 -1.17
CA TYR A 69 -6.41 5.68 -0.84
C TYR A 69 -6.26 6.20 0.59
N ARG A 70 -5.42 5.53 1.40
CA ARG A 70 -5.08 6.05 2.72
C ARG A 70 -4.37 7.40 2.58
N ILE A 71 -4.87 8.42 3.26
CA ILE A 71 -4.18 9.72 3.35
C ILE A 71 -2.96 9.49 4.26
N GLU A 72 -1.77 9.67 3.72
CA GLU A 72 -0.55 9.74 4.54
C GLU A 72 -0.49 11.18 5.05
N ALA A 73 -0.60 11.34 6.38
CA ALA A 73 -0.48 12.62 7.07
C ALA A 73 0.99 13.04 7.20
#